data_AF-A0AAI9YEU7-F1
#
_entry.id   AF-A0AAI9YEU7-F1
#
_cell.length_a   1.000
_cell.length_b   1.000
_cell.length_c   1.000
_cell.angle_alpha   90.00
_cell.angle_beta   90.00
_cell.angle_gamma   90.00
#
_symmetry.space_group_name_H-M   'P 1'
#
loop_
_entity.id
_entity.type
_entity.pdbx_description
1 polymer ?
#
loop_
_entity_poly.entity_id
_entity_poly.type
_entity_poly.pdbx_seq_one_letter_code
_entity_poly.pdbx_strand_id
1 'polypeptide(L)'
;MSPPILSKHGQVIRKCTVPGTVAFTFDDDSWNEKDEILTLFAQRNAQASFFLRSTLWTADSIKDDGKSVVQSIHKNGHLIGFSTSSRHPHSGVEHDDLLKARQKISTVLGASSSSEGLRPQYIWSSPVDCTVRNGCVEKLTINGQRLVLWDGRPADMSNNTETTLLLDRLQAADSGRDSFLIPIRGFQKESIHSFGDFLDGFLQKGFQPVTVGDCINDPKHFWYLDHLGRPATSLAFGRHGVVSPGTFLSQVRWSGILAVFFLELMALSCLFWAICRYRKIKSHQRVVQ
;
A
#
# COMPACT_ATOMS: atom_id res chain seq x y z
N MET A 1 -22.98 5.90 12.66
CA MET A 1 -22.90 5.34 11.30
C MET A 1 -22.92 3.84 11.42
N SER A 2 -23.95 3.17 10.89
CA SER A 2 -24.01 1.70 10.85
C SER A 2 -22.85 1.18 9.99
N PRO A 3 -22.19 0.06 10.34
CA PRO A 3 -21.18 -0.53 9.48
C PRO A 3 -21.82 -0.83 8.11
N PRO A 4 -21.12 -0.58 6.99
CA PRO A 4 -21.65 -0.90 5.68
C PRO A 4 -21.93 -2.39 5.65
N ILE A 5 -23.21 -2.75 5.60
CA ILE A 5 -23.64 -4.13 5.37
C ILE A 5 -23.08 -4.47 3.98
N LEU A 6 -22.12 -5.40 3.91
CA LEU A 6 -21.62 -5.90 2.64
C LEU A 6 -22.84 -6.43 1.86
N SER A 7 -23.22 -5.71 0.80
CA SER A 7 -24.29 -6.14 -0.08
C SER A 7 -23.94 -7.52 -0.64
N LYS A 8 -24.92 -8.44 -0.65
CA LYS A 8 -24.79 -9.73 -1.35
C LYS A 8 -24.31 -9.56 -2.79
N HIS A 9 -24.67 -8.45 -3.43
CA HIS A 9 -24.39 -8.16 -4.83
C HIS A 9 -23.04 -7.44 -5.06
N GLY A 10 -22.25 -7.20 -4.01
CA GLY A 10 -21.02 -6.41 -4.08
C GLY A 10 -21.27 -4.90 -4.14
N GLN A 11 -20.19 -4.14 -4.05
CA GLN A 11 -20.20 -2.67 -4.12
C GLN A 11 -19.39 -2.22 -5.33
N VAL A 12 -19.99 -1.39 -6.20
CA VAL A 12 -19.28 -0.83 -7.34
C VAL A 12 -18.57 0.46 -6.94
N ILE A 13 -17.28 0.55 -7.25
CA ILE A 13 -16.43 1.72 -7.03
C ILE A 13 -16.00 2.26 -8.39
N ARG A 14 -16.38 3.50 -8.70
CA ARG A 14 -15.96 4.21 -9.93
C ARG A 14 -15.08 5.43 -9.67
N LYS A 15 -15.16 5.96 -8.45
CA LYS A 15 -14.41 7.13 -8.01
C LYS A 15 -14.17 7.06 -6.50
N CYS A 16 -13.15 7.77 -6.05
CA CYS A 16 -12.93 8.06 -4.65
C CYS A 16 -14.08 8.92 -4.10
N THR A 17 -14.32 8.83 -2.80
CA THR A 17 -15.35 9.63 -2.11
C THR A 17 -14.77 10.50 -1.01
N VAL A 18 -13.51 10.30 -0.63
CA VAL A 18 -12.80 11.12 0.35
C VAL A 18 -12.05 12.24 -0.39
N PRO A 19 -12.44 13.53 -0.23
CA PRO A 19 -11.70 14.65 -0.81
C PRO A 19 -10.23 14.66 -0.37
N GLY A 20 -9.35 15.18 -1.24
CA GLY A 20 -7.92 15.27 -0.98
C GLY A 20 -7.19 13.93 -1.09
N THR A 21 -7.85 12.87 -1.58
CA THR A 21 -7.21 11.57 -1.81
C THR A 21 -7.02 11.27 -3.29
N VAL A 22 -5.92 10.59 -3.60
CA VAL A 22 -5.68 9.95 -4.89
C VAL A 22 -5.39 8.47 -4.67
N ALA A 23 -6.11 7.59 -5.35
CA ALA A 23 -5.89 6.16 -5.32
C ALA A 23 -5.26 5.72 -6.64
N PHE A 24 -3.96 5.41 -6.61
CA PHE A 24 -3.28 4.76 -7.72
C PHE A 24 -3.53 3.26 -7.68
N THR A 25 -3.93 2.69 -8.80
CA THR A 25 -4.18 1.25 -8.92
C THR A 25 -3.32 0.64 -10.02
N PHE A 26 -2.60 -0.43 -9.71
CA PHE A 26 -1.78 -1.16 -10.68
C PHE A 26 -2.44 -2.50 -11.01
N ASP A 27 -2.64 -2.81 -12.29
CA ASP A 27 -3.22 -4.09 -12.75
C ASP A 27 -2.26 -4.94 -13.59
N ASP A 28 -0.95 -4.66 -13.49
CA ASP A 28 0.10 -5.25 -14.31
C ASP A 28 0.40 -6.73 -13.99
N ASP A 29 0.92 -7.41 -15.01
CA ASP A 29 1.23 -8.84 -15.02
C ASP A 29 2.64 -9.18 -14.52
N SER A 30 3.50 -8.16 -14.42
CA SER A 30 4.91 -8.32 -14.10
C SER A 30 5.18 -8.20 -12.61
N TRP A 31 6.14 -8.98 -12.14
CA TRP A 31 6.65 -8.93 -10.76
C TRP A 31 7.91 -8.07 -10.64
N ASN A 32 8.58 -7.77 -11.75
CA ASN A 32 9.96 -7.27 -11.77
C ASN A 32 10.10 -5.85 -11.22
N GLU A 33 9.08 -5.01 -11.42
CA GLU A 33 9.12 -3.58 -11.09
C GLU A 33 8.50 -3.28 -9.71
N LYS A 34 7.94 -4.29 -9.03
CA LYS A 34 7.14 -4.05 -7.82
C LYS A 34 7.99 -3.54 -6.67
N ASP A 35 9.20 -4.04 -6.49
CA ASP A 35 10.07 -3.59 -5.40
C ASP A 35 10.46 -2.11 -5.57
N GLU A 36 10.72 -1.66 -6.81
CA GLU A 36 10.97 -0.24 -7.09
C GLU A 36 9.72 0.62 -6.86
N ILE A 37 8.54 0.17 -7.29
CA ILE A 37 7.27 0.86 -7.02
C ILE A 37 7.03 0.98 -5.51
N LEU A 38 7.17 -0.13 -4.76
CA LEU A 38 6.99 -0.15 -3.31
C LEU A 38 7.95 0.83 -2.62
N THR A 39 9.21 0.86 -3.06
CA THR A 39 10.20 1.82 -2.55
C THR A 39 9.81 3.27 -2.84
N LEU A 40 9.35 3.56 -4.07
CA LEU A 40 8.91 4.89 -4.48
C LEU A 40 7.75 5.42 -3.62
N PHE A 41 6.76 4.57 -3.32
CA PHE A 41 5.64 4.91 -2.44
C PHE A 41 6.08 5.06 -0.97
N ALA A 42 6.95 4.18 -0.48
CA ALA A 42 7.45 4.24 0.89
C ALA A 42 8.23 5.54 1.18
N GLN A 43 9.07 5.99 0.23
CA GLN A 43 9.80 7.26 0.33
C GLN A 43 8.89 8.48 0.50
N ARG A 44 7.62 8.37 0.10
CA ARG A 44 6.62 9.45 0.11
C ARG A 44 5.53 9.26 1.17
N ASN A 45 5.69 8.26 2.05
CA ASN A 45 4.66 7.87 3.02
C ASN A 45 3.27 7.68 2.35
N ALA A 46 3.28 7.05 1.19
CA ALA A 46 2.14 6.91 0.30
C ALA A 46 1.70 5.44 0.20
N GLN A 47 0.45 5.21 -0.18
CA GLN A 47 -0.04 3.87 -0.49
C GLN A 47 -0.70 3.79 -1.87
N ALA A 48 -0.72 2.58 -2.44
CA ALA A 48 -1.41 2.23 -3.68
C ALA A 48 -2.23 0.95 -3.50
N SER A 49 -2.95 0.56 -4.55
CA SER A 49 -3.66 -0.72 -4.63
C SER A 49 -3.14 -1.55 -5.80
N PHE A 50 -2.88 -2.83 -5.56
CA PHE A 50 -2.34 -3.76 -6.55
C PHE A 50 -3.37 -4.85 -6.85
N PHE A 51 -3.81 -4.90 -8.10
CA PHE A 51 -4.78 -5.86 -8.61
C PHE A 51 -4.07 -6.95 -9.40
N LEU A 52 -3.91 -8.11 -8.78
CA LEU A 52 -3.16 -9.22 -9.34
C LEU A 52 -4.03 -9.95 -10.36
N ARG A 53 -3.53 -10.14 -11.59
CA ARG A 53 -4.29 -10.86 -12.62
C ARG A 53 -4.60 -12.28 -12.19
N SER A 54 -5.88 -12.64 -12.13
CA SER A 54 -6.36 -13.92 -11.59
C SER A 54 -5.71 -15.13 -12.27
N THR A 55 -5.57 -15.12 -13.60
CA THR A 55 -5.02 -16.24 -14.38
C THR A 55 -3.56 -16.58 -14.08
N LEU A 56 -2.77 -15.64 -13.55
CA LEU A 56 -1.40 -15.94 -13.10
C LEU A 56 -1.36 -16.76 -11.80
N TRP A 57 -2.48 -16.82 -11.09
CA TRP A 57 -2.64 -17.50 -9.81
C TRP A 57 -3.47 -18.78 -9.90
N THR A 58 -3.85 -19.22 -11.10
CA THR A 58 -4.60 -20.46 -11.32
C THR A 58 -3.72 -21.67 -11.65
N ALA A 59 -2.46 -21.44 -12.01
CA ALA A 59 -1.47 -22.51 -12.17
C ALA A 59 -1.25 -23.28 -10.86
N ASP A 60 -0.82 -24.54 -10.90
CA ASP A 60 -0.65 -25.35 -9.69
C ASP A 60 0.47 -24.82 -8.79
N SER A 61 1.61 -24.44 -9.36
CA SER A 61 2.72 -23.78 -8.63
C SER A 61 2.63 -22.25 -8.72
N ILE A 62 3.03 -21.57 -7.64
CA ILE A 62 3.28 -20.12 -7.68
C ILE A 62 4.76 -19.99 -7.97
N LYS A 63 5.15 -19.17 -8.94
CA LYS A 63 6.56 -18.80 -9.08
C LYS A 63 7.02 -18.13 -7.78
N ASP A 64 8.25 -18.43 -7.34
CA ASP A 64 8.71 -18.02 -6.00
C ASP A 64 8.77 -16.49 -5.82
N ASP A 65 8.97 -15.75 -6.92
CA ASP A 65 8.89 -14.29 -6.98
C ASP A 65 7.48 -13.74 -6.63
N GLY A 66 6.41 -14.39 -7.09
CA GLY A 66 5.04 -13.94 -6.84
C GLY A 66 4.66 -13.97 -5.37
N LYS A 67 5.10 -15.00 -4.62
CA LYS A 67 4.77 -15.12 -3.18
C LYS A 67 5.41 -14.00 -2.35
N SER A 68 6.71 -13.78 -2.52
CA SER A 68 7.46 -12.78 -1.76
C SER A 68 6.96 -11.37 -2.05
N VAL A 69 6.66 -11.07 -3.32
CA VAL A 69 6.12 -9.77 -3.73
C VAL A 69 4.75 -9.51 -3.10
N VAL A 70 3.84 -10.49 -3.09
CA VAL A 70 2.52 -10.35 -2.44
C VAL A 70 2.65 -10.06 -0.95
N GLN A 71 3.55 -10.77 -0.27
CA GLN A 71 3.84 -10.51 1.14
C GLN A 71 4.44 -9.12 1.36
N SER A 72 5.33 -8.67 0.47
CA SER A 72 5.92 -7.33 0.51
C SER A 72 4.87 -6.23 0.34
N ILE A 73 3.97 -6.36 -0.65
CA ILE A 73 2.86 -5.43 -0.87
C ILE A 73 2.01 -5.31 0.39
N HIS A 74 1.61 -6.44 0.98
CA HIS A 74 0.78 -6.46 2.19
C HIS A 74 1.50 -5.84 3.39
N LYS A 75 2.77 -6.20 3.61
CA LYS A 75 3.58 -5.70 4.74
C LYS A 75 3.82 -4.19 4.67
N ASN A 76 3.94 -3.63 3.47
CA ASN A 76 4.07 -2.19 3.25
C ASN A 76 2.73 -1.43 3.33
N GLY A 77 1.64 -2.12 3.68
CA GLY A 77 0.34 -1.50 3.97
C GLY A 77 -0.46 -1.10 2.73
N HIS A 78 -0.10 -1.63 1.57
CA HIS A 78 -0.87 -1.47 0.34
C HIS A 78 -2.06 -2.43 0.31
N LEU A 79 -3.04 -2.10 -0.54
CA LEU A 79 -4.21 -2.94 -0.75
C LEU A 79 -3.92 -3.95 -1.86
N ILE A 80 -4.30 -5.21 -1.64
CA ILE A 80 -4.24 -6.27 -2.65
C ILE A 80 -5.67 -6.60 -3.09
N GLY A 81 -5.87 -6.75 -4.39
CA GLY A 81 -7.09 -7.25 -5.01
C GLY A 81 -6.76 -8.13 -6.22
N PHE A 82 -7.78 -8.46 -7.01
CA PHE A 82 -7.61 -9.23 -8.25
C PHE A 82 -8.09 -8.46 -9.46
N SER A 83 -7.42 -8.61 -10.59
CA SER A 83 -7.93 -8.16 -11.89
C SER A 83 -8.48 -9.33 -12.70
N THR A 84 -9.57 -9.06 -13.42
CA THR A 84 -10.16 -9.94 -14.44
C THR A 84 -9.20 -10.09 -15.63
N SER A 85 -9.12 -11.27 -16.23
CA SER A 85 -8.26 -11.54 -17.37
C SER A 85 -8.90 -11.15 -18.70
N SER A 86 -10.24 -11.13 -18.77
CA SER A 86 -10.96 -10.76 -20.00
C SER A 86 -11.69 -9.42 -19.87
N ARG A 87 -11.89 -8.76 -21.02
CA ARG A 87 -12.80 -7.61 -21.14
C ARG A 87 -14.28 -8.02 -21.22
N HIS A 88 -14.58 -9.32 -21.26
CA HIS A 88 -15.93 -9.89 -21.39
C HIS A 88 -16.17 -10.97 -20.34
N PRO A 89 -16.16 -10.61 -19.04
CA PRO A 89 -15.98 -11.57 -17.97
C PRO A 89 -17.25 -12.32 -17.56
N HIS A 90 -18.13 -12.56 -18.51
CA HIS A 90 -19.42 -13.22 -18.28
C HIS A 90 -19.33 -14.76 -18.29
N SER A 91 -18.12 -15.31 -18.50
CA SER A 91 -17.91 -16.76 -18.55
C SER A 91 -17.76 -17.35 -17.14
N GLY A 92 -18.22 -18.59 -16.94
CA GLY A 92 -18.00 -19.32 -15.69
C GLY A 92 -16.52 -19.54 -15.38
N VAL A 93 -15.68 -19.63 -16.42
CA VAL A 93 -14.22 -19.81 -16.30
C VAL A 93 -13.58 -18.66 -15.51
N GLU A 94 -14.00 -17.43 -15.77
CA GLU A 94 -13.43 -16.26 -15.10
C GLU A 94 -13.81 -16.20 -13.61
N HIS A 95 -15.02 -16.63 -13.26
CA HIS A 95 -15.44 -16.76 -11.88
C HIS A 95 -14.60 -17.81 -11.13
N ASP A 96 -14.37 -18.97 -11.75
CA ASP A 96 -13.55 -20.03 -11.18
C ASP A 96 -12.08 -19.60 -11.00
N ASP A 97 -11.54 -18.85 -11.96
CA ASP A 97 -10.19 -18.29 -11.88
C ASP A 97 -10.06 -17.30 -10.74
N LEU A 98 -11.03 -16.39 -10.57
CA LEU A 98 -11.08 -15.47 -9.43
C LEU A 98 -11.16 -16.22 -8.10
N LEU A 99 -11.94 -17.30 -8.02
CA LEU A 99 -12.07 -18.10 -6.81
C LEU A 99 -10.76 -18.80 -6.45
N LYS A 100 -10.12 -19.46 -7.43
CA LYS A 100 -8.82 -20.14 -7.26
C LYS A 100 -7.72 -19.15 -6.88
N ALA A 101 -7.61 -18.03 -7.60
CA ALA A 101 -6.64 -16.98 -7.30
C ALA A 101 -6.80 -16.43 -5.88
N ARG A 102 -8.05 -16.17 -5.47
CA ARG A 102 -8.38 -15.68 -4.13
C ARG A 102 -8.01 -16.67 -3.04
N GLN A 103 -8.28 -17.95 -3.24
CA GLN A 103 -7.86 -18.99 -2.30
C GLN A 103 -6.33 -19.09 -2.21
N LYS A 104 -5.64 -19.05 -3.35
CA LYS A 104 -4.18 -19.18 -3.39
C LYS A 104 -3.46 -18.02 -2.72
N ILE A 105 -3.85 -16.77 -3.02
CA ILE A 105 -3.32 -15.57 -2.36
C ILE A 105 -3.66 -15.55 -0.87
N SER A 106 -4.86 -15.98 -0.50
CA SER A 106 -5.24 -16.11 0.91
C SER A 106 -4.27 -17.01 1.68
N THR A 107 -3.81 -18.11 1.07
CA THR A 107 -2.78 -18.97 1.67
C THR A 107 -1.42 -18.26 1.76
N VAL A 108 -1.03 -17.47 0.75
CA VAL A 108 0.23 -16.70 0.78
C VAL A 108 0.23 -15.63 1.88
N LEU A 109 -0.91 -14.95 2.07
CA LEU A 109 -1.07 -13.91 3.08
C LEU A 109 -1.28 -14.46 4.50
N GLY A 110 -1.85 -15.67 4.64
CA GLY A 110 -2.08 -16.34 5.92
C GLY A 110 -1.00 -17.34 6.34
N ALA A 111 0.01 -17.56 5.50
CA ALA A 111 1.26 -18.29 5.68
C ALA A 111 1.30 -19.67 6.37
N SER A 112 0.24 -20.26 6.94
CA SER A 112 0.34 -21.61 7.56
C SER A 112 -0.94 -22.44 7.67
N SER A 113 -2.14 -21.86 7.65
CA SER A 113 -3.38 -22.67 7.73
C SER A 113 -4.53 -22.07 6.93
N SER A 114 -5.48 -22.92 6.50
CA SER A 114 -6.71 -22.48 5.84
C SER A 114 -7.53 -21.54 6.72
N SER A 115 -7.31 -21.56 8.04
CA SER A 115 -8.00 -20.74 9.04
C SER A 115 -7.46 -19.31 9.22
N GLU A 116 -6.21 -19.05 8.84
CA GLU A 116 -5.53 -17.75 8.99
C GLU A 116 -5.47 -16.94 7.69
N GLY A 117 -6.00 -17.51 6.61
CA GLY A 117 -5.97 -16.91 5.29
C GLY A 117 -6.70 -15.57 5.22
N LEU A 118 -5.99 -14.53 4.77
CA LEU A 118 -6.54 -13.22 4.46
C LEU A 118 -7.06 -13.21 3.02
N ARG A 119 -8.37 -13.29 2.86
CA ARG A 119 -9.04 -13.31 1.54
C ARG A 119 -9.28 -11.89 1.05
N PRO A 120 -8.63 -11.44 -0.04
CA PRO A 120 -8.81 -10.07 -0.52
C PRO A 120 -10.25 -9.79 -0.97
N GLN A 121 -10.76 -8.60 -0.65
CA GLN A 121 -12.16 -8.21 -0.87
C GLN A 121 -12.37 -7.23 -2.02
N TYR A 122 -11.36 -7.03 -2.87
CA TYR A 122 -11.40 -6.09 -3.99
C TYR A 122 -11.12 -6.79 -5.31
N ILE A 123 -11.96 -6.50 -6.31
CA ILE A 123 -11.81 -6.90 -7.70
C ILE A 123 -11.70 -5.64 -8.54
N TRP A 124 -10.84 -5.65 -9.54
CA TRP A 124 -10.71 -4.62 -10.55
C TRP A 124 -11.09 -5.20 -11.90
N SER A 125 -11.92 -4.46 -12.64
CA SER A 125 -12.33 -4.86 -13.98
C SER A 125 -12.68 -3.65 -14.83
N SER A 126 -12.53 -3.80 -16.14
CA SER A 126 -12.98 -2.81 -17.13
C SER A 126 -13.78 -3.49 -18.24
N PRO A 127 -14.97 -4.05 -17.94
CA PRO A 127 -15.82 -4.65 -18.95
C PRO A 127 -16.58 -3.55 -19.69
N VAL A 128 -16.81 -3.75 -20.98
CA VAL A 128 -17.50 -2.78 -21.85
C VAL A 128 -18.92 -2.48 -21.37
N ASP A 129 -19.62 -3.48 -20.80
CA ASP A 129 -21.02 -3.36 -20.36
C ASP A 129 -21.26 -4.00 -18.99
N CYS A 130 -20.52 -3.62 -17.95
CA CYS A 130 -20.77 -4.17 -16.60
C CYS A 130 -21.75 -3.34 -15.79
N THR A 131 -22.93 -3.90 -15.52
CA THR A 131 -23.93 -3.26 -14.65
C THR A 131 -24.50 -4.23 -13.62
N VAL A 132 -25.16 -3.69 -12.60
CA VAL A 132 -25.96 -4.52 -11.68
C VAL A 132 -27.14 -5.15 -12.43
N ARG A 133 -27.75 -4.42 -13.39
CA ARG A 133 -28.95 -4.83 -14.11
C ARG A 133 -28.75 -6.10 -14.95
N ASN A 134 -27.59 -6.25 -15.58
CA ASN A 134 -27.27 -7.45 -16.38
C ASN A 134 -26.58 -8.56 -15.59
N GLY A 135 -26.52 -8.44 -14.25
CA GLY A 135 -25.90 -9.43 -13.37
C GLY A 135 -24.37 -9.51 -13.47
N CYS A 136 -23.72 -8.58 -14.17
CA CYS A 136 -22.26 -8.59 -14.33
C CYS A 136 -21.54 -8.44 -12.98
N VAL A 137 -21.98 -7.48 -12.15
CA VAL A 137 -21.36 -7.21 -10.86
C VAL A 137 -21.40 -8.45 -9.98
N GLU A 138 -22.56 -9.10 -9.86
CA GLU A 138 -22.72 -10.32 -9.05
C GLU A 138 -21.86 -11.49 -9.55
N LYS A 139 -21.70 -11.64 -10.87
CA LYS A 139 -20.81 -12.68 -11.45
C LYS A 139 -19.33 -12.43 -11.15
N LEU A 140 -18.91 -11.17 -11.14
CA LEU A 140 -17.53 -10.75 -10.91
C LEU A 140 -17.14 -10.67 -9.45
N THR A 141 -18.12 -10.48 -8.55
CA THR A 141 -17.86 -10.37 -7.11
C THR A 141 -18.10 -11.70 -6.42
N ILE A 142 -17.09 -12.24 -5.75
CA ILE A 142 -17.25 -13.44 -4.92
C ILE A 142 -17.63 -12.99 -3.51
N ASN A 143 -18.79 -13.41 -3.00
CA ASN A 143 -19.24 -13.13 -1.62
C ASN A 143 -19.26 -11.62 -1.27
N GLY A 144 -19.82 -10.79 -2.16
CA GLY A 144 -20.01 -9.36 -1.90
C GLY A 144 -18.74 -8.51 -1.98
N GLN A 145 -17.71 -8.98 -2.70
CA GLN A 145 -16.50 -8.20 -2.98
C GLN A 145 -16.82 -6.80 -3.56
N ARG A 146 -15.90 -5.87 -3.34
CA ARG A 146 -15.93 -4.53 -3.93
C ARG A 146 -15.36 -4.62 -5.34
N LEU A 147 -16.11 -4.15 -6.32
CA LEU A 147 -15.72 -4.13 -7.72
C LEU A 147 -15.34 -2.71 -8.11
N VAL A 148 -14.04 -2.47 -8.27
CA VAL A 148 -13.51 -1.27 -8.92
C VAL A 148 -13.78 -1.40 -10.41
N LEU A 149 -14.77 -0.64 -10.89
CA LEU A 149 -15.12 -0.55 -12.30
C LEU A 149 -14.55 0.72 -12.87
N TRP A 150 -13.72 0.55 -13.90
CA TRP A 150 -13.17 1.66 -14.65
C TRP A 150 -13.80 1.73 -16.03
N ASP A 151 -14.43 2.86 -16.32
CA ASP A 151 -15.09 3.20 -17.59
C ASP A 151 -14.34 4.27 -18.39
N GLY A 152 -13.25 4.84 -17.85
CA GLY A 152 -12.38 5.79 -18.54
C GLY A 152 -11.29 5.13 -19.40
N ARG A 153 -10.55 5.94 -20.16
CA ARG A 153 -9.23 5.49 -20.65
C ARG A 153 -8.26 5.47 -19.46
N PRO A 154 -7.58 4.34 -19.18
CA PRO A 154 -6.61 4.29 -18.09
C PRO A 154 -5.48 5.29 -18.31
N ALA A 155 -4.67 5.57 -17.29
CA ALA A 155 -3.42 6.30 -17.49
C ALA A 155 -2.39 5.30 -18.01
N ASP A 156 -2.14 5.28 -19.32
CA ASP A 156 -0.97 4.60 -19.85
C ASP A 156 0.26 5.49 -19.62
N MET A 157 1.13 5.10 -18.68
CA MET A 157 2.33 5.86 -18.34
C MET A 157 3.36 5.88 -19.48
N SER A 158 3.23 5.00 -20.48
CA SER A 158 4.01 5.03 -21.71
C SER A 158 3.43 5.95 -22.78
N ASN A 159 2.19 6.42 -22.60
CA ASN A 159 1.49 7.33 -23.49
C ASN A 159 1.42 8.74 -22.90
N ASN A 160 2.29 9.62 -23.40
CA ASN A 160 2.39 11.01 -22.96
C ASN A 160 1.05 11.77 -22.99
N THR A 161 0.13 11.44 -23.91
CA THR A 161 -1.14 12.16 -24.05
C THR A 161 -2.07 11.96 -22.85
N GLU A 162 -2.15 10.74 -22.32
CA GLU A 162 -3.04 10.43 -21.19
C GLU A 162 -2.50 11.00 -19.88
N THR A 163 -1.17 10.92 -19.69
CA THR A 163 -0.48 11.55 -18.57
C THR A 163 -0.64 13.08 -18.59
N THR A 164 -0.54 13.73 -19.76
CA THR A 164 -0.79 15.17 -19.89
C THR A 164 -2.23 15.55 -19.51
N LEU A 165 -3.23 14.82 -19.99
CA LEU A 165 -4.64 15.08 -19.62
C LEU A 165 -4.89 14.96 -18.11
N LEU A 166 -4.22 14.03 -17.44
CA LEU A 166 -4.31 13.88 -15.98
C LEU A 166 -3.62 15.04 -15.26
N LEU A 167 -2.47 15.49 -15.75
CA LEU A 167 -1.78 16.65 -15.22
C LEU A 167 -2.61 17.93 -15.37
N ASP A 168 -3.26 18.14 -16.51
CA ASP A 168 -4.16 19.27 -16.73
C ASP A 168 -5.35 19.24 -15.76
N ARG A 169 -5.94 18.05 -15.56
CA ARG A 169 -7.00 17.86 -14.55
C ARG A 169 -6.50 18.16 -13.15
N LEU A 170 -5.29 17.74 -12.80
CA LEU A 170 -4.67 18.00 -11.51
C LEU A 170 -4.37 19.49 -11.31
N GLN A 171 -3.97 20.22 -12.36
CA GLN A 171 -3.72 21.65 -12.28
C GLN A 171 -4.98 22.43 -11.87
N ALA A 172 -6.14 22.05 -12.40
CA ALA A 172 -7.43 22.66 -12.09
C ALA A 172 -8.08 22.14 -10.79
N ALA A 173 -7.54 21.08 -10.20
CA ALA A 173 -8.15 20.42 -9.05
C ALA A 173 -7.87 21.13 -7.72
N ASP A 174 -8.81 20.97 -6.80
CA ASP A 174 -8.79 21.50 -5.44
C ASP A 174 -8.85 20.33 -4.45
N SER A 175 -7.77 20.10 -3.70
CA SER A 175 -7.69 19.00 -2.74
C SER A 175 -8.70 19.08 -1.60
N GLY A 176 -9.34 20.23 -1.35
CA GLY A 176 -10.45 20.34 -0.40
C GLY A 176 -11.76 19.74 -0.90
N ARG A 177 -11.90 19.50 -2.21
CA ARG A 177 -13.17 19.09 -2.84
C ARG A 177 -13.05 17.88 -3.76
N ASP A 178 -11.92 17.76 -4.44
CA ASP A 178 -11.70 16.75 -5.47
C ASP A 178 -11.02 15.50 -4.92
N SER A 179 -11.12 14.42 -5.68
CA SER A 179 -10.42 13.16 -5.41
C SER A 179 -10.24 12.38 -6.72
N PHE A 180 -9.26 11.48 -6.75
CA PHE A 180 -8.84 10.81 -7.98
C PHE A 180 -8.72 9.30 -7.78
N LEU A 181 -9.28 8.52 -8.70
CA LEU A 181 -8.98 7.10 -8.86
C LEU A 181 -8.25 6.95 -10.20
N ILE A 182 -6.99 6.52 -10.18
CA ILE A 182 -6.11 6.51 -11.35
C ILE A 182 -5.58 5.10 -11.57
N PRO A 183 -6.08 4.39 -12.59
CA PRO A 183 -5.49 3.13 -13.00
C PRO A 183 -4.24 3.36 -13.84
N ILE A 184 -3.15 2.74 -13.39
CA ILE A 184 -1.86 2.66 -14.06
C ILE A 184 -1.80 1.30 -14.75
N ARG A 185 -1.52 1.31 -16.06
CA ARG A 185 -1.33 0.08 -16.85
C ARG A 185 -0.02 0.16 -17.63
N GLY A 186 0.56 -1.00 -17.91
CA GLY A 186 1.75 -1.11 -18.72
C GLY A 186 2.96 -0.45 -18.07
N PHE A 187 3.02 -0.45 -16.73
CA PHE A 187 4.14 0.14 -16.02
C PHE A 187 5.43 -0.62 -16.37
N GLN A 188 6.44 0.10 -16.84
CA GLN A 188 7.77 -0.43 -17.12
C GLN A 188 8.79 0.26 -16.23
N LYS A 189 9.91 -0.42 -15.95
CA LYS A 189 10.96 0.08 -15.04
C LYS A 189 11.47 1.46 -15.45
N GLU A 190 11.55 1.73 -16.74
CA GLU A 190 11.99 3.00 -17.33
C GLU A 190 11.06 4.17 -16.94
N SER A 191 9.80 3.88 -16.62
CA SER A 191 8.80 4.88 -16.25
C SER A 191 8.87 5.31 -14.77
N ILE A 192 9.70 4.66 -13.95
CA ILE A 192 9.76 4.87 -12.49
C ILE A 192 10.01 6.34 -12.11
N HIS A 193 10.91 7.02 -12.82
CA HIS A 193 11.23 8.42 -12.56
C HIS A 193 10.05 9.33 -12.92
N SER A 194 9.50 9.18 -14.14
CA SER A 194 8.35 9.97 -14.58
C SER A 194 7.11 9.76 -13.71
N PHE A 195 6.90 8.54 -13.22
CA PHE A 195 5.81 8.25 -12.27
C PHE A 195 6.07 8.88 -10.91
N GLY A 196 7.33 8.92 -10.45
CA GLY A 196 7.72 9.64 -9.23
C GLY A 196 7.36 11.12 -9.31
N ASP A 197 7.74 11.78 -10.41
CA ASP A 197 7.40 13.19 -10.65
C ASP A 197 5.88 13.41 -10.72
N PHE A 198 5.17 12.49 -11.37
CA PHE A 198 3.71 12.53 -11.46
C PHE A 198 3.05 12.42 -10.08
N LEU A 199 3.51 11.49 -9.24
CA LEU A 199 3.04 11.34 -7.86
C LEU A 199 3.37 12.60 -7.03
N ASP A 200 4.58 13.15 -7.17
CA ASP A 200 5.00 14.36 -6.48
C ASP A 200 4.12 15.57 -6.83
N GLY A 201 3.63 15.65 -8.07
CA GLY A 201 2.63 16.64 -8.48
C GLY A 201 1.35 16.59 -7.64
N PHE A 202 0.85 15.40 -7.30
CA PHE A 202 -0.32 15.24 -6.43
C PHE A 202 -0.03 15.70 -5.00
N LEU A 203 1.13 15.32 -4.45
CA LEU A 203 1.56 15.73 -3.12
C LEU A 203 1.68 17.25 -3.02
N GLN A 204 2.27 17.90 -4.02
CA GLN A 204 2.42 19.36 -4.08
C GLN A 204 1.07 20.09 -4.17
N LYS A 205 0.05 19.45 -4.76
CA LYS A 205 -1.33 19.94 -4.80
C LYS A 205 -2.15 19.62 -3.53
N GLY A 206 -1.54 18.97 -2.56
CA GLY A 206 -2.17 18.62 -1.28
C GLY A 206 -3.04 17.36 -1.33
N PHE A 207 -2.91 16.54 -2.38
CA PHE A 207 -3.54 15.23 -2.41
C PHE A 207 -2.67 14.18 -1.72
N GLN A 208 -3.29 13.31 -0.93
CA GLN A 208 -2.63 12.18 -0.31
C GLN A 208 -2.83 10.91 -1.18
N PRO A 209 -1.74 10.27 -1.64
CA PRO A 209 -1.83 8.97 -2.28
C PRO A 209 -2.15 7.89 -1.25
N VAL A 210 -3.28 7.21 -1.44
CA VAL A 210 -3.84 6.22 -0.54
C VAL A 210 -4.33 4.98 -1.29
N THR A 211 -4.72 3.95 -0.55
CA THR A 211 -5.36 2.78 -1.14
C THR A 211 -6.78 3.09 -1.64
N VAL A 212 -7.34 2.22 -2.49
CA VAL A 212 -8.75 2.31 -2.88
C VAL A 212 -9.67 2.20 -1.67
N GLY A 213 -9.32 1.38 -0.68
CA GLY A 213 -10.15 1.27 0.53
C GLY A 213 -10.19 2.59 1.30
N ASP A 214 -9.04 3.20 1.54
CA ASP A 214 -8.98 4.49 2.23
C ASP A 214 -9.68 5.60 1.43
N CYS A 215 -9.57 5.61 0.10
CA CYS A 215 -10.17 6.64 -0.75
C CYS A 215 -11.71 6.60 -0.80
N ILE A 216 -12.32 5.46 -0.43
CA ILE A 216 -13.77 5.31 -0.25
C ILE A 216 -14.19 5.22 1.22
N ASN A 217 -13.25 5.49 2.14
CA ASN A 217 -13.46 5.36 3.59
C ASN A 217 -13.92 3.95 4.02
N ASP A 218 -13.41 2.91 3.35
CA ASP A 218 -13.61 1.51 3.72
C ASP A 218 -12.60 1.09 4.80
N PRO A 219 -13.05 0.71 6.02
CA PRO A 219 -12.13 0.35 7.09
C PRO A 219 -11.22 -0.84 6.71
N LYS A 220 -9.93 -0.75 7.06
CA LYS A 220 -8.89 -1.75 6.74
C LYS A 220 -9.25 -3.19 7.08
N HIS A 221 -9.98 -3.41 8.18
CA HIS A 221 -10.40 -4.76 8.59
C HIS A 221 -11.39 -5.42 7.62
N PHE A 222 -12.04 -4.65 6.73
CA PHE A 222 -12.90 -5.18 5.68
C PHE A 222 -12.21 -5.38 4.32
N TRP A 223 -10.91 -5.06 4.22
CA TRP A 223 -10.16 -5.29 2.99
C TRP A 223 -9.85 -6.77 2.78
N TYR A 224 -9.77 -7.52 3.88
CA TYR A 224 -9.53 -8.94 3.89
C TYR A 224 -10.52 -9.62 4.84
N LEU A 225 -11.01 -10.80 4.45
CA LEU A 225 -11.81 -11.66 5.33
C LEU A 225 -11.02 -12.90 5.72
N ASP A 226 -11.25 -13.40 6.93
CA ASP A 226 -10.77 -14.71 7.32
C ASP A 226 -11.53 -15.84 6.58
N HIS A 227 -11.14 -17.09 6.79
CA HIS A 227 -11.81 -18.25 6.19
C HIS A 227 -13.31 -18.35 6.51
N LEU A 228 -13.75 -17.87 7.68
CA LEU A 228 -15.14 -17.87 8.12
C LEU A 228 -15.95 -16.69 7.55
N GLY A 229 -15.30 -15.78 6.81
CA GLY A 229 -15.97 -14.60 6.25
C GLY A 229 -16.11 -13.45 7.23
N ARG A 230 -15.38 -13.50 8.35
CA ARG A 230 -15.33 -12.40 9.30
C ARG A 230 -14.27 -11.40 8.84
N PRO A 231 -14.47 -10.09 9.07
CA PRO A 231 -13.43 -9.09 8.84
C PRO A 231 -12.16 -9.51 9.56
N ALA A 232 -11.01 -9.34 8.90
CA ALA A 232 -9.73 -9.60 9.53
C ALA A 232 -9.56 -8.62 10.70
N THR A 233 -9.95 -9.06 11.91
CA THR A 233 -9.61 -8.37 13.16
C THR A 233 -8.11 -8.21 13.15
N SER A 234 -7.61 -6.97 13.19
CA SER A 234 -6.21 -6.60 12.94
C SER A 234 -5.24 -7.71 13.35
N LEU A 235 -4.85 -8.56 12.40
CA LEU A 235 -3.63 -9.35 12.50
C LEU A 235 -2.55 -8.29 12.51
N ALA A 236 -2.15 -7.88 13.72
CA ALA A 236 -1.23 -6.81 14.05
C ALA A 236 -0.66 -6.10 12.81
N PHE A 237 -1.44 -5.19 12.21
CA PHE A 237 -0.86 -4.12 11.40
C PHE A 237 0.08 -3.45 12.37
N GLY A 238 1.39 -3.59 12.11
CA GLY A 238 2.44 -3.22 13.04
C GLY A 238 2.07 -1.91 13.73
N ARG A 239 1.79 -1.99 15.03
CA ARG A 239 1.74 -0.81 15.88
C ARG A 239 3.13 -0.20 15.78
N HIS A 240 3.29 0.80 14.92
CA HIS A 240 4.02 1.96 15.38
C HIS A 240 3.26 2.42 16.63
N GLY A 241 3.89 2.21 17.78
CA GLY A 241 3.29 2.36 19.08
C GLY A 241 2.75 3.77 19.27
N VAL A 242 1.43 3.91 19.13
CA VAL A 242 0.69 4.94 19.86
C VAL A 242 0.53 4.40 21.27
N VAL A 243 1.47 4.75 22.15
CA VAL A 243 1.35 4.57 23.58
C VAL A 243 0.25 5.53 24.05
N SER A 244 -0.92 4.99 24.41
CA SER A 244 -1.83 5.72 25.29
C SER A 244 -1.34 5.58 26.74
N PRO A 245 -1.43 6.66 27.54
CA PRO A 245 -0.68 6.81 28.79
C PRO A 245 -1.39 6.07 29.91
N GLY A 246 -0.89 4.90 30.28
CA GLY A 246 -1.51 4.19 31.39
C GLY A 246 -0.92 2.85 31.77
N THR A 247 0.41 2.69 31.75
CA THR A 247 1.14 1.64 32.51
C THR A 247 2.67 1.75 32.40
N PHE A 248 3.23 2.95 32.20
CA PHE A 248 4.67 3.14 31.96
C PHE A 248 5.35 3.91 33.11
N LEU A 249 5.33 3.35 34.33
CA LEU A 249 6.06 3.94 35.46
C LEU A 249 6.88 2.96 36.30
N SER A 250 7.18 1.75 35.82
CA SER A 250 8.06 0.83 36.55
C SER A 250 9.30 0.33 35.79
N GLN A 251 9.46 0.62 34.49
CA GLN A 251 10.62 0.12 33.72
C GLN A 251 11.57 1.18 33.13
N VAL A 252 11.25 2.48 33.18
CA VAL A 252 12.14 3.52 32.60
C VAL A 252 13.22 4.01 33.56
N ARG A 253 13.14 3.65 34.85
CA ARG A 253 14.03 4.24 35.84
C ARG A 253 15.48 3.71 35.79
N TRP A 254 15.76 2.62 35.08
CA TRP A 254 17.09 2.00 35.07
C TRP A 254 17.92 2.28 33.80
N SER A 255 17.29 2.47 32.64
CA SER A 255 18.02 2.73 31.38
C SER A 255 18.49 4.17 31.23
N GLY A 256 17.72 5.15 31.73
CA GLY A 256 18.11 6.56 31.71
C GLY A 256 19.31 6.89 32.61
N ILE A 257 19.43 6.23 33.76
CA ILE A 257 20.54 6.44 34.70
C ILE A 257 21.85 5.95 34.08
N LEU A 258 21.85 4.79 33.43
CA LEU A 258 23.03 4.25 32.75
C LEU A 258 23.49 5.13 31.58
N ALA A 259 22.56 5.71 30.81
CA ALA A 259 22.89 6.60 29.70
C ALA A 259 23.52 7.92 30.17
N VAL A 260 23.05 8.49 31.30
CA VAL A 260 23.63 9.71 31.88
C VAL A 260 25.05 9.44 32.42
N PHE A 261 25.25 8.32 33.12
CA PHE A 261 26.61 7.94 33.56
C PHE A 261 27.57 7.72 32.39
N PHE A 262 27.09 7.15 31.27
CA PHE A 262 27.92 6.95 30.09
C PHE A 262 28.33 8.28 29.43
N LEU A 263 27.41 9.24 29.34
CA LEU A 263 27.68 10.57 28.80
C LEU A 263 28.62 11.38 29.70
N GLU A 264 28.48 11.30 31.03
CA GLU A 264 29.41 11.95 31.96
C GLU A 264 30.82 11.35 31.89
N LEU A 265 30.95 10.03 31.78
CA LEU A 265 32.23 9.35 31.58
C LEU A 265 32.90 9.77 30.26
N MET A 266 32.14 9.89 29.18
CA MET A 266 32.67 10.39 27.91
C MET A 266 33.15 11.84 28.04
N ALA A 267 32.38 12.72 28.68
CA ALA A 267 32.75 14.12 28.89
C ALA A 267 34.04 14.26 29.74
N LEU A 268 34.18 13.48 30.81
CA LEU A 268 35.39 13.45 31.63
C LEU A 268 36.61 12.95 30.85
N SER A 269 36.43 11.95 29.97
CA SER A 269 37.52 11.46 29.11
C SER A 269 38.00 12.53 28.11
N CYS A 270 37.08 13.31 27.53
CA CYS A 270 37.42 14.42 26.64
C CYS A 270 38.15 15.55 27.38
N LEU A 271 37.70 15.88 28.60
CA LEU A 271 38.35 16.88 29.46
C LEU A 271 39.77 16.44 29.86
N PHE A 272 39.95 15.17 30.24
CA PHE A 272 41.28 14.64 30.55
C PHE A 272 42.21 14.71 29.35
N TRP A 273 41.73 14.31 28.16
CA TRP A 273 42.51 14.40 26.93
C TRP A 273 42.91 15.83 26.59
N ALA A 274 41.99 16.79 26.74
CA ALA A 274 42.27 18.21 26.53
C ALA A 274 43.33 18.75 27.51
N ILE A 275 43.26 18.38 28.80
CA ILE A 275 44.25 18.77 29.82
C ILE A 275 45.63 18.18 29.51
N CYS A 276 45.70 16.90 29.13
CA CYS A 276 46.95 16.25 28.71
C CYS A 276 47.56 16.94 27.50
N ARG A 277 46.75 17.29 26.49
CA ARG A 277 47.20 18.00 25.30
C ARG A 277 47.69 19.41 25.64
N TYR A 278 46.99 20.13 26.50
CA TYR A 278 47.40 21.46 26.97
C TYR A 278 48.72 21.42 27.76
N ARG A 279 48.89 20.44 28.66
CA ARG A 279 50.15 20.24 29.40
C ARG A 279 51.33 19.97 28.47
N LYS A 280 51.13 19.16 27.42
CA LYS A 280 52.17 18.88 26.42
C LYS A 280 52.55 20.14 25.62
N ILE A 281 51.58 20.96 25.23
CA ILE A 281 51.85 22.24 24.55
C ILE A 281 52.63 23.19 25.47
N LYS A 282 52.22 23.31 26.74
CA LYS A 282 52.90 24.17 27.73
C LYS A 282 54.33 23.70 28.07
N SER A 283 54.61 22.39 28.04
CA SER A 283 55.98 21.91 28.24
C SER A 283 56.89 22.24 27.05
N HIS A 284 56.37 22.23 25.82
CA HIS A 284 57.15 22.64 24.65
C HIS A 284 57.42 24.15 24.61
N GLN A 285 56.52 25.00 25.10
CA GLN A 285 56.76 26.45 25.18
C GLN A 285 57.81 26.85 26.24
N ARG A 286 58.07 26.02 27.26
CA ARG A 286 59.10 26.28 28.28
C ARG A 286 60.53 25.87 27.88
N VAL A 287 60.71 25.27 26.71
CA VAL A 287 62.03 24.87 26.16
C VAL A 287 62.57 25.91 25.15
N VAL A 288 61.78 26.94 24.83
CA VAL A 288 62.11 27.98 23.83
C VAL A 288 62.26 29.38 24.48
N GLN A 289 62.56 29.43 25.77
CA GLN A 289 63.04 30.63 26.49
C GLN A 289 64.32 30.28 27.24
#